data_AF-A0A7Y8JAK7-F1
#
_entry.id   AF-A0A7Y8JAK7-F1
#
_cell.length_a   1.000
_cell.length_b   1.000
_cell.length_c   1.000
_cell.angle_alpha   90.00
_cell.angle_beta   90.00
_cell.angle_gamma   90.00
#
_symmetry.space_group_name_H-M   'P 1'
#
loop_
_entity.id
_entity.type
_entity.pdbx_description
1 polymer ?
#
loop_
_entity_poly.entity_id
_entity_poly.type
_entity_poly.pdbx_seq_one_letter_code
_entity_poly.pdbx_strand_id
1 'polypeptide(L)'
;TFNETYKRNALNNGYLLIECPQLVNDLKAKYGKEKLTVKSGMNVKIDFQNSVLTFDNKTYSIDPVGEAAQELIVTGGLEEWVKKNL
;
A
#
# COMPACT_ATOMS: atom_id res chain seq x y z
N THR A 1 -7.47 7.78 5.35
CA THR A 1 -6.74 6.92 6.28
C THR A 1 -7.55 5.69 6.61
N PHE A 2 -6.89 4.56 6.82
CA PHE A 2 -7.50 3.28 7.20
C PHE A 2 -7.86 3.27 8.70
N ASN A 3 -8.88 2.48 9.09
CA ASN A 3 -9.16 2.28 10.51
C ASN A 3 -8.19 1.27 11.15
N GLU A 4 -8.06 1.32 12.47
CA GLU A 4 -7.06 0.52 13.20
C GLU A 4 -7.32 -0.99 13.12
N THR A 5 -8.58 -1.42 13.16
CA THR A 5 -8.95 -2.84 13.01
C THR A 5 -8.51 -3.40 11.66
N TYR A 6 -8.69 -2.63 10.59
CA TYR A 6 -8.27 -3.01 9.25
C TYR A 6 -6.75 -3.05 9.13
N LYS A 7 -6.04 -2.07 9.70
CA LYS A 7 -4.56 -2.06 9.71
C LYS A 7 -3.99 -3.32 10.33
N ARG A 8 -4.50 -3.74 11.50
CA ARG A 8 -4.10 -4.98 12.15
C ARG A 8 -4.39 -6.22 11.30
N ASN A 9 -5.59 -6.30 10.73
CA ASN A 9 -5.97 -7.46 9.91
C ASN A 9 -5.16 -7.56 8.61
N ALA A 10 -4.85 -6.43 7.99
CA ALA A 10 -4.01 -6.38 6.80
C ALA A 10 -2.61 -6.93 7.11
N LEU A 11 -1.98 -6.44 8.18
CA LEU A 11 -0.66 -6.89 8.62
C LEU A 11 -0.63 -8.39 8.91
N ASN A 12 -1.61 -8.89 9.66
CA ASN A 12 -1.70 -10.31 10.01
C ASN A 12 -1.77 -11.23 8.78
N ASN A 13 -2.43 -10.77 7.71
CA ASN A 13 -2.57 -11.52 6.46
C ASN A 13 -1.51 -11.15 5.41
N GLY A 14 -0.44 -10.43 5.78
CA GLY A 14 0.66 -10.08 4.88
C GLY A 14 0.32 -8.99 3.84
N TYR A 15 -0.74 -8.22 4.06
CA TYR A 15 -1.06 -7.07 3.22
C TYR A 15 -0.38 -5.80 3.72
N LEU A 16 0.42 -5.17 2.85
CA LEU A 16 0.95 -3.84 3.09
C LEU A 16 -0.11 -2.77 2.86
N LEU A 17 -0.18 -1.82 3.78
CA LEU A 17 -0.99 -0.61 3.62
C LEU A 17 -0.08 0.60 3.42
N ILE A 18 -0.36 1.36 2.36
CA ILE A 18 0.32 2.62 2.05
C ILE A 18 -0.75 3.69 1.91
N GLU A 19 -0.57 4.81 2.60
CA GLU A 19 -1.46 5.97 2.48
C GLU A 19 -0.82 7.00 1.54
N CYS A 20 -1.54 7.37 0.48
CA CYS A 20 -1.12 8.44 -0.42
C CYS A 20 -2.34 9.33 -0.77
N PRO A 21 -2.69 10.30 0.09
CA PRO A 21 -3.88 11.14 -0.10
C PRO A 21 -3.89 11.89 -1.44
N GLN A 22 -2.72 12.33 -1.91
CA GLN A 22 -2.57 13.04 -3.18
C GLN A 22 -2.99 12.15 -4.38
N LEU A 23 -2.48 10.92 -4.44
CA LEU A 23 -2.88 9.96 -5.47
C LEU A 23 -4.39 9.66 -5.41
N VAL A 24 -4.94 9.48 -4.22
CA VAL A 24 -6.38 9.24 -4.04
C VAL A 24 -7.22 10.39 -4.59
N ASN A 25 -6.79 11.63 -4.37
CA ASN A 25 -7.48 12.81 -4.90
C ASN A 25 -7.40 12.87 -6.43
N ASP A 26 -6.23 12.60 -7.02
CA ASP A 26 -6.06 12.55 -8.47
C ASP A 26 -6.93 11.46 -9.12
N LEU A 27 -7.01 10.28 -8.50
CA LEU A 27 -7.86 9.19 -8.97
C LEU A 27 -9.35 9.55 -8.87
N LYS A 28 -9.79 10.23 -7.80
CA LYS A 28 -11.16 10.73 -7.66
C LYS A 28 -11.49 11.79 -8.72
N ALA A 29 -10.54 12.65 -9.06
CA ALA A 29 -10.72 13.63 -10.14
C ALA A 29 -10.82 12.93 -11.51
N LYS A 30 -10.03 11.88 -11.75
CA LYS A 30 -10.00 11.11 -13.00
C LYS A 30 -11.26 10.26 -13.23
N TYR A 31 -11.78 9.62 -12.18
CA TYR A 31 -12.88 8.64 -12.29
C TYR A 31 -14.23 9.10 -11.75
N GLY A 32 -14.30 10.24 -11.07
CA GLY A 32 -15.52 10.70 -10.41
C GLY A 32 -15.90 9.86 -9.19
N LYS A 33 -17.16 10.00 -8.75
CA LYS A 33 -17.68 9.32 -7.54
C LYS A 33 -18.89 8.41 -7.79
N GLU A 34 -19.33 8.28 -9.04
CA GLU A 34 -20.54 7.51 -9.38
C GLU A 34 -20.33 6.00 -9.22
N LYS A 35 -19.13 5.52 -9.55
CA LYS A 35 -18.76 4.10 -9.39
C LYS A 35 -18.00 3.91 -8.09
N LEU A 36 -18.48 2.99 -7.25
CA LEU A 36 -17.83 2.64 -5.97
C LEU A 36 -16.50 1.88 -6.16
N THR A 37 -16.30 1.25 -7.31
CA THR A 37 -15.08 0.52 -7.63
C THR A 37 -14.79 0.62 -9.13
N VAL A 38 -13.54 0.92 -9.47
CA VAL A 38 -13.07 1.00 -10.86
C VAL A 38 -11.84 0.13 -11.02
N LYS A 39 -11.92 -0.90 -11.87
CA LYS A 39 -10.76 -1.69 -12.29
C LYS A 39 -10.04 -0.93 -13.40
N SER A 40 -8.97 -0.21 -13.06
CA SER A 40 -8.30 0.70 -13.99
C SER A 40 -7.35 0.03 -14.98
N GLY A 41 -6.82 -1.16 -14.66
CA GLY A 41 -5.78 -1.82 -15.46
C GLY A 41 -4.44 -1.08 -15.49
N MET A 42 -4.27 -0.05 -14.66
CA MET A 42 -3.05 0.76 -14.60
C MET A 42 -2.05 0.17 -13.61
N ASN A 43 -0.76 0.42 -13.87
CA ASN A 43 0.32 0.00 -12.99
C ASN A 43 0.82 1.17 -12.14
N VAL A 44 1.21 0.84 -10.91
CA VAL A 44 1.85 1.76 -9.98
C VAL A 44 3.21 1.16 -9.65
N LYS A 45 4.26 1.99 -9.68
CA LYS A 45 5.60 1.60 -9.23
C LYS A 45 5.84 2.21 -7.86
N ILE A 46 6.39 1.42 -6.94
CA ILE A 46 6.74 1.87 -5.59
C ILE A 46 8.23 1.68 -5.41
N ASP A 47 8.90 2.74 -4.95
CA ASP A 47 10.29 2.74 -4.53
C ASP A 47 10.32 2.93 -3.01
N PHE A 48 10.48 1.80 -2.29
CA PHE A 48 10.51 1.79 -0.83
C PHE A 48 11.73 2.50 -0.26
N GLN A 49 12.87 2.46 -0.96
CA GLN A 49 14.11 3.06 -0.50
C GLN A 49 13.99 4.58 -0.45
N ASN A 50 13.41 5.17 -1.49
CA ASN A 50 13.22 6.61 -1.60
C ASN A 50 11.86 7.07 -1.04
N SER A 51 11.02 6.15 -0.57
CA SER A 51 9.65 6.43 -0.08
C SER A 51 8.81 7.21 -1.10
N VAL A 52 8.85 6.77 -2.36
CA VAL A 52 8.11 7.39 -3.46
C VAL A 52 7.29 6.39 -4.24
N LEU A 53 6.16 6.85 -4.76
CA LEU A 53 5.27 6.13 -5.64
C LEU A 53 5.19 6.85 -6.97
N THR A 54 5.33 6.12 -8.09
CA THR A 54 5.17 6.66 -9.44
C THR A 54 3.94 6.08 -10.11
N PHE A 55 3.08 6.95 -10.60
CA PHE A 55 1.85 6.62 -11.31
C PHE A 55 1.60 7.65 -12.42
N ASP A 56 1.36 7.19 -13.65
CA ASP A 56 1.06 8.04 -14.82
C ASP A 56 2.10 9.17 -15.03
N ASN A 57 3.39 8.82 -14.94
CA ASN A 57 4.55 9.73 -14.97
C ASN A 57 4.60 10.80 -13.85
N LYS A 58 3.72 10.72 -12.86
CA LYS A 58 3.73 11.57 -11.68
C LYS A 58 4.29 10.82 -10.48
N THR A 59 5.09 11.51 -9.67
CA THR A 59 5.69 10.96 -8.45
C THR A 59 5.03 11.57 -7.22
N TYR A 60 4.79 10.73 -6.23
CA TYR A 60 4.14 11.06 -4.96
C TYR A 60 5.04 10.61 -3.82
N SER A 61 5.21 11.47 -2.81
CA SER A 61 5.82 11.05 -1.55
C SER A 61 4.86 10.17 -0.77
N ILE A 62 5.39 9.15 -0.12
CA ILE A 62 4.68 8.31 0.85
C ILE A 62 5.49 8.25 2.15
N ASP A 63 4.84 7.81 3.23
CA ASP A 63 5.57 7.54 4.47
C ASP A 63 6.51 6.34 4.28
N PRO A 64 7.72 6.36 4.87
CA PRO A 64 8.64 5.25 4.79
C PRO A 64 8.03 3.99 5.42
N VAL A 65 8.21 2.87 4.73
CA VAL A 65 7.79 1.55 5.24
C VAL A 65 8.96 0.95 5.99
N GLY A 66 8.80 0.69 7.29
CA GLY A 66 9.87 0.09 8.11
C GLY A 66 10.27 -1.30 7.62
N GLU A 67 11.55 -1.66 7.80
CA GLU A 67 12.12 -2.93 7.31
C GLU A 67 11.34 -4.16 7.77
N ALA A 68 10.88 -4.19 9.04
CA ALA A 68 10.07 -5.29 9.56
C ALA A 68 8.76 -5.47 8.76
N ALA A 69 8.09 -4.38 8.36
CA ALA A 69 6.90 -4.45 7.54
C ALA A 69 7.22 -4.94 6.12
N GLN A 70 8.36 -4.51 5.55
CA GLN A 70 8.83 -5.01 4.25
C GLN A 70 9.11 -6.51 4.29
N GLU A 71 9.82 -6.99 5.31
CA GLU A 71 10.14 -8.40 5.51
C GLU A 71 8.89 -9.25 5.72
N LEU A 72 7.92 -8.76 6.51
CA LEU A 72 6.65 -9.44 6.76
C LEU A 72 5.91 -9.75 5.45
N ILE A 73 5.85 -8.78 4.52
CA ILE A 73 5.19 -8.98 3.22
C ILE A 73 5.95 -9.98 2.36
N VAL A 74 7.28 -9.84 2.29
CA VAL A 74 8.14 -10.74 1.52
C VAL A 74 8.02 -12.18 2.01
N THR A 75 7.82 -12.37 3.32
CA THR A 75 7.69 -13.69 3.96
C THR A 75 6.27 -14.26 3.87
N GLY A 76 5.29 -13.51 3.34
CA GLY A 76 3.92 -13.99 3.18
C GLY A 76 3.00 -13.73 4.38
N GLY A 77 3.39 -12.82 5.28
CA GLY A 77 2.59 -12.38 6.42
C GLY A 77 3.17 -12.73 7.78
N LEU A 78 2.48 -12.29 8.83
CA LEU A 78 2.97 -12.39 10.21
C LEU A 78 3.12 -13.84 10.69
N GLU A 79 2.18 -14.72 10.33
CA GLU A 79 2.24 -16.13 10.73
C GLU A 79 3.49 -16.83 10.17
N GLU A 80 3.77 -16.65 8.88
CA GLU A 80 4.94 -17.24 8.21
C GLU A 80 6.25 -16.61 8.69
N TRP A 81 6.25 -15.30 8.96
CA TRP A 81 7.40 -14.64 9.57
C TRP A 81 7.71 -15.20 10.96
N VAL A 82 6.71 -15.44 11.80
CA VAL A 82 6.91 -16.06 13.11
C VAL A 82 7.44 -17.49 12.96
N LYS A 83 6.88 -18.31 12.06
CA LYS A 83 7.38 -19.67 11.79
C LYS A 83 8.84 -19.70 11.35
N LYS A 84 9.29 -18.71 10.58
CA LYS A 84 10.67 -18.60 10.08
C LYS A 84 11.66 -18.16 11.17
N ASN A 85 11.19 -17.41 12.17
CA ASN A 85 12.01 -16.84 13.25
C ASN A 85 11.94 -17.62 14.57
N LEU A 86 11.21 -18.74 14.59
CA LEU A 86 11.20 -19.74 15.66
C LEU A 86 12.27 -20.81 15.40
#